data_AF-A0A1G2MRH1-F1
#
_entry.id   AF-A0A1G2MRH1-F1
#
_cell.length_a   1.000
_cell.length_b   1.000
_cell.length_c   1.000
_cell.angle_alpha   90.00
_cell.angle_beta   90.00
_cell.angle_gamma   90.00
#
_symmetry.space_group_name_H-M   'P 1'
#
loop_
_entity.id
_entity.type
_entity.pdbx_description
1 polymer ?
#
loop_
_entity_poly.entity_id
_entity_poly.type
_entity_poly.pdbx_seq_one_letter_code
_entity_poly.pdbx_strand_id
1 'polypeptide(L)'
;MPERQLSYQYERGARGIFIEVYFPKKVIFQGKIFDTLQDGHNEVIVKTRLKANARDLLRELAEYQNLLDPYRYSPTKAPKVPESAIIKAQKRIGMYKSPFKGWSMYEVDGVFFNRRGRTYDERVQVVRLMFRFKSRYTRQAKRDGWYDILRSIILFSMPHRGLLSTERIWDEASKKQFMAMHPNWSRQNKKFVEYFE
;
A
#
# COMPACT_ATOMS: atom_id res chain seq x y z
N MET A 1 20.41 28.07 9.25
CA MET A 1 19.18 27.70 9.99
C MET A 1 19.22 26.20 10.22
N PRO A 2 18.94 25.70 11.44
CA PRO A 2 18.94 24.25 11.69
C PRO A 2 17.85 23.59 10.82
N GLU A 3 18.20 22.47 10.17
CA GLU A 3 17.23 21.68 9.40
C GLU A 3 16.07 21.28 10.31
N ARG A 4 14.83 21.55 9.86
CA ARG A 4 13.63 21.05 10.55
C ARG A 4 13.63 19.52 10.45
N GLN A 5 14.07 18.87 11.52
CA GLN A 5 14.01 17.43 11.66
C GLN A 5 12.54 16.98 11.56
N LEU A 6 12.21 16.23 10.50
CA LEU A 6 10.88 15.66 10.32
C LEU A 6 10.70 14.50 11.31
N SER A 7 10.18 14.79 12.51
CA SER A 7 9.80 13.74 13.45
C SER A 7 8.55 13.01 12.97
N TYR A 8 8.62 11.69 12.82
CA TYR A 8 7.45 10.86 12.54
C TYR A 8 6.57 10.74 13.79
N GLN A 9 5.52 11.55 13.88
CA GLN A 9 4.51 11.42 14.94
C GLN A 9 3.37 10.50 14.49
N TYR A 10 3.11 9.45 15.28
CA TYR A 10 1.97 8.56 15.10
C TYR A 10 0.77 9.09 15.88
N GLU A 11 -0.36 9.26 15.20
CA GLU A 11 -1.65 9.53 15.84
C GLU A 11 -2.42 8.21 15.97
N ARG A 12 -3.18 8.03 17.04
CA ARG A 12 -4.06 6.86 17.21
C ARG A 12 -5.02 6.76 16.02
N GLY A 13 -5.07 5.60 15.38
CA GLY A 13 -5.92 5.36 14.21
C GLY A 13 -5.44 5.97 12.89
N ALA A 14 -4.20 6.48 12.84
CA ALA A 14 -3.59 6.91 11.59
C ALA A 14 -3.43 5.73 10.61
N ARG A 15 -3.89 5.91 9.37
CA ARG A 15 -3.81 4.86 8.36
C ARG A 15 -2.49 4.88 7.62
N GLY A 16 -2.03 3.67 7.35
CA GLY A 16 -0.91 3.44 6.46
C GLY A 16 -0.93 2.02 5.93
N ILE A 17 -0.02 1.77 5.00
CA ILE A 17 0.37 0.41 4.66
C ILE A 17 1.67 0.14 5.40
N PHE A 18 1.70 -0.96 6.14
CA PHE A 18 2.88 -1.49 6.80
C PHE A 18 3.40 -2.66 5.98
N ILE A 19 4.66 -2.59 5.56
CA ILE A 19 5.32 -3.66 4.83
C ILE A 19 6.60 -4.02 5.57
N GLU A 20 6.80 -5.31 5.81
CA GLU A 20 8.07 -5.85 6.26
C GLU A 20 8.70 -6.64 5.12
N VAL A 21 9.96 -6.30 4.81
CA VAL A 21 10.74 -7.02 3.81
C VAL A 21 11.90 -7.69 4.52
N TYR A 22 11.95 -9.01 4.40
CA TYR A 22 12.93 -9.86 5.06
C TYR A 22 14.07 -10.13 4.09
N PHE A 23 15.30 -9.79 4.48
CA PHE A 23 16.49 -10.10 3.72
C PHE A 23 17.48 -10.89 4.58
N PRO A 24 18.24 -11.82 3.99
CA PRO A 24 19.40 -12.37 4.68
C PRO A 24 20.41 -11.24 4.94
N LYS A 25 20.98 -11.18 6.15
CA LYS A 25 21.94 -10.15 6.52
C LYS A 25 23.33 -10.52 5.98
N LYS A 26 23.56 -10.22 4.70
CA LYS A 26 24.86 -10.40 4.03
C LYS A 26 25.42 -9.04 3.61
N VAL A 27 26.70 -8.82 3.88
CA VAL A 27 27.40 -7.54 3.58
C VAL A 27 27.19 -7.13 2.12
N ILE A 28 27.23 -8.09 1.20
CA ILE A 28 27.05 -7.88 -0.24
C ILE A 28 25.70 -7.23 -0.60
N PHE A 29 24.67 -7.35 0.23
CA PHE A 29 23.34 -6.80 -0.04
C PHE A 29 23.12 -5.43 0.60
N GLN A 30 23.93 -5.05 1.60
CA GLN A 30 23.68 -3.84 2.39
C GLN A 30 23.73 -2.56 1.56
N GLY A 31 24.78 -2.39 0.75
CA GLY A 31 24.88 -1.24 -0.14
C GLY A 31 23.70 -1.16 -1.11
N LYS A 32 23.38 -2.27 -1.76
CA LYS A 32 22.27 -2.33 -2.72
C LYS A 32 20.90 -2.08 -2.08
N ILE A 33 20.67 -2.55 -0.86
CA ILE A 33 19.44 -2.26 -0.11
C ILE A 33 19.37 -0.78 0.21
N PHE A 34 20.45 -0.20 0.73
CA PHE A 34 20.51 1.23 1.05
C PHE A 34 20.24 2.09 -0.19
N ASP A 35 20.95 1.85 -1.30
CA ASP A 35 20.78 2.59 -2.55
C ASP A 35 19.36 2.45 -3.10
N THR A 36 18.79 1.24 -3.02
CA THR A 36 17.41 0.99 -3.48
C THR A 36 16.39 1.74 -2.64
N LEU A 37 16.58 1.81 -1.31
CA LEU A 37 15.70 2.56 -0.42
C LEU A 37 15.85 4.07 -0.63
N GLN A 38 17.07 4.55 -0.85
CA GLN A 38 17.33 5.94 -1.22
C GLN A 38 16.63 6.31 -2.54
N ASP A 39 16.76 5.47 -3.57
CA ASP A 39 16.06 5.61 -4.85
C ASP A 39 14.54 5.62 -4.67
N GLY A 40 14.01 4.86 -3.70
CA GLY A 40 12.60 4.80 -3.35
C GLY A 40 12.00 6.14 -2.91
N HIS A 41 12.83 7.08 -2.46
CA HIS A 41 12.40 8.44 -2.19
C HIS A 41 12.15 9.24 -3.49
N ASN A 42 12.90 8.96 -4.55
CA ASN A 42 12.82 9.67 -5.82
C ASN A 42 11.63 9.19 -6.65
N GLU A 43 10.59 10.03 -6.70
CA GLU A 43 9.36 9.74 -7.43
C GLU A 43 9.58 9.41 -8.91
N VAL A 44 10.55 10.05 -9.57
CA VAL A 44 10.83 9.84 -10.99
C VAL A 44 11.42 8.44 -11.20
N ILE A 45 12.40 8.06 -10.39
CA ILE A 45 13.03 6.73 -10.46
C ILE A 45 11.98 5.64 -10.21
N VAL A 46 11.17 5.82 -9.16
CA VAL A 46 10.10 4.87 -8.81
C VAL A 46 9.08 4.75 -9.94
N LYS A 47 8.59 5.86 -10.50
CA LYS A 47 7.65 5.85 -11.62
C LYS A 47 8.21 5.13 -12.84
N THR A 48 9.47 5.39 -13.19
CA THR A 48 10.14 4.74 -14.32
C THR A 48 10.21 3.24 -14.10
N ARG A 49 10.67 2.79 -12.92
CA ARG A 49 10.72 1.36 -12.58
C ARG A 49 9.33 0.72 -12.60
N LEU A 50 8.32 1.34 -12.00
CA LEU A 50 6.95 0.81 -11.99
C LEU A 50 6.34 0.72 -13.40
N LYS A 51 6.58 1.71 -14.26
CA LYS A 51 6.10 1.69 -15.64
C LYS A 51 6.77 0.59 -16.47
N ALA A 52 8.09 0.45 -16.33
CA ALA A 52 8.87 -0.56 -17.03
C ALA A 52 8.41 -1.99 -16.66
N ASN A 53 8.00 -2.20 -15.41
CA ASN A 53 7.58 -3.51 -14.90
C ASN A 53 6.05 -3.67 -14.79
N ALA A 54 5.25 -2.75 -15.37
CA ALA A 54 3.80 -2.71 -15.13
C ALA A 54 3.08 -4.02 -15.52
N ARG A 55 3.52 -4.68 -16.59
CA ARG A 55 2.94 -5.94 -17.06
C ARG A 55 3.19 -7.07 -16.06
N ASP A 56 4.42 -7.22 -15.59
CA ASP A 56 4.80 -8.29 -14.66
C ASP A 56 4.18 -8.06 -13.29
N LEU A 57 4.14 -6.82 -12.80
CA LEU A 57 3.44 -6.46 -11.57
C LEU A 57 1.95 -6.81 -11.63
N LEU A 58 1.27 -6.53 -12.75
CA LEU A 58 -0.15 -6.89 -12.92
C LEU A 58 -0.37 -8.41 -12.92
N ARG A 59 0.58 -9.17 -13.46
CA ARG A 59 0.55 -10.64 -13.44
C ARG A 59 0.71 -11.17 -12.02
N GLU A 60 1.75 -10.73 -11.31
CA GLU A 60 2.01 -11.14 -9.91
C GLU A 60 0.84 -10.78 -8.99
N LEU A 61 0.29 -9.57 -9.13
CA LEU A 61 -0.86 -9.14 -8.32
C LEU A 61 -2.13 -9.96 -8.59
N ALA A 62 -2.31 -10.46 -9.81
CA ALA A 62 -3.42 -11.33 -10.14
C ALA A 62 -3.24 -12.74 -9.53
N GLU A 63 -1.99 -13.21 -9.40
CA GLU A 63 -1.67 -14.48 -8.76
C GLU A 63 -1.83 -14.41 -7.23
N TYR A 64 -1.60 -13.25 -6.62
CA TYR A 64 -1.64 -13.07 -5.16
C TYR A 64 -2.95 -13.49 -4.51
N GLN A 65 -4.08 -13.38 -5.22
CA GLN A 65 -5.39 -13.85 -4.73
C GLN A 65 -5.44 -15.37 -4.50
N ASN A 66 -4.52 -16.13 -5.11
CA ASN A 66 -4.46 -17.59 -5.06
C ASN A 66 -3.24 -18.10 -4.30
N LEU A 67 -2.48 -17.22 -3.61
CA LEU A 67 -1.19 -17.56 -2.99
C LEU A 67 -1.29 -18.68 -1.94
N LEU A 68 -2.48 -18.88 -1.35
CA LEU A 68 -2.73 -19.91 -0.34
C LEU A 68 -3.70 -21.00 -0.83
N ASP A 69 -4.02 -21.05 -2.12
CA ASP A 69 -4.85 -22.10 -2.68
C ASP A 69 -3.98 -23.33 -3.00
N PRO A 70 -4.08 -24.41 -2.20
CA PRO A 70 -3.23 -25.59 -2.38
C PRO A 70 -3.48 -26.32 -3.69
N TYR A 71 -4.63 -26.10 -4.34
CA TYR A 71 -4.97 -26.69 -5.62
C TYR A 71 -4.38 -25.91 -6.81
N ARG A 72 -3.76 -24.75 -6.55
CA ARG A 72 -3.17 -23.85 -7.56
C ARG A 72 -1.66 -23.67 -7.45
N TYR A 73 -0.97 -24.47 -6.63
CA TYR A 73 0.51 -24.48 -6.56
C TYR A 73 1.19 -25.12 -7.78
N SER A 74 0.44 -25.83 -8.62
CA SER A 74 0.91 -26.34 -9.90
C SER A 74 1.03 -25.20 -10.93
N PRO A 75 1.90 -25.31 -11.95
CA PRO A 75 2.09 -24.28 -12.96
C PRO A 75 0.78 -24.05 -13.74
N THR A 76 -0.01 -23.08 -13.29
CA THR A 76 -1.16 -22.57 -14.03
C THR A 76 -0.62 -21.67 -15.15
N LYS A 77 -1.36 -21.62 -16.27
CA LYS A 77 -1.04 -20.66 -17.33
C LYS A 77 -1.05 -19.26 -16.71
N ALA A 78 0.06 -18.54 -16.83
CA ALA A 78 0.17 -17.18 -16.35
C ALA A 78 -1.05 -16.34 -16.77
N PRO A 79 -1.66 -15.57 -15.86
CA PRO A 79 -2.82 -14.77 -16.19
C PRO A 79 -2.50 -13.83 -17.35
N LYS A 80 -3.38 -13.84 -18.37
CA LYS A 80 -3.25 -12.94 -19.52
C LYS A 80 -3.57 -11.52 -19.07
N VAL A 81 -2.61 -10.62 -19.16
CA VAL A 81 -2.80 -9.20 -18.89
C VAL A 81 -3.13 -8.49 -20.20
N PRO A 82 -4.36 -7.95 -20.37
CA PRO A 82 -4.72 -7.23 -21.59
C PRO A 82 -3.97 -5.89 -21.68
N GLU A 83 -3.65 -5.44 -22.89
CA GLU A 83 -2.90 -4.19 -23.11
C GLU A 83 -3.64 -2.96 -22.54
N SER A 84 -4.96 -2.98 -22.58
CA SER A 84 -5.81 -1.93 -21.98
C SER A 84 -5.62 -1.80 -20.47
N ALA A 85 -5.30 -2.89 -19.75
CA ALA A 85 -4.99 -2.86 -18.32
C ALA A 85 -3.61 -2.24 -18.06
N ILE A 86 -2.63 -2.50 -18.93
CA ILE A 86 -1.28 -1.93 -18.84
C ILE A 86 -1.34 -0.41 -19.01
N ILE A 87 -2.05 0.08 -20.03
CA ILE A 87 -2.24 1.52 -20.27
C ILE A 87 -2.90 2.19 -19.05
N LYS A 88 -3.95 1.57 -18.49
CA LYS A 88 -4.62 2.06 -17.27
C LYS A 88 -3.67 2.08 -16.07
N ALA A 89 -2.86 1.03 -15.89
CA ALA A 89 -1.88 0.95 -14.81
C ALA A 89 -0.80 2.03 -14.95
N GLN A 90 -0.26 2.24 -16.15
CA GLN A 90 0.73 3.30 -16.41
C GLN A 90 0.16 4.70 -16.13
N LYS A 91 -1.10 4.96 -16.48
CA LYS A 91 -1.80 6.21 -16.13
C LYS A 91 -1.89 6.39 -14.60
N ARG A 92 -2.25 5.32 -13.87
CA ARG A 92 -2.29 5.33 -12.38
C ARG A 92 -0.91 5.53 -11.77
N ILE A 93 0.13 4.89 -12.31
CA ILE A 93 1.53 5.07 -11.89
C ILE A 93 1.95 6.53 -12.12
N GLY A 94 1.47 7.19 -13.18
CA GLY A 94 1.68 8.63 -13.40
C GLY A 94 1.19 9.50 -12.25
N MET A 95 0.13 9.07 -11.53
CA MET A 95 -0.43 9.76 -10.37
C MET A 95 0.30 9.45 -9.06
N TYR A 96 1.23 8.49 -9.06
CA TYR A 96 2.02 8.15 -7.88
C TYR A 96 2.73 9.41 -7.35
N LYS A 97 2.69 9.58 -6.03
CA LYS A 97 3.50 10.56 -5.31
C LYS A 97 4.21 9.79 -4.21
N SER A 98 5.53 9.95 -4.09
CA SER A 98 6.29 9.16 -3.13
C SER A 98 5.81 9.43 -1.71
N PRO A 99 5.18 8.44 -1.03
CA PRO A 99 4.83 8.57 0.39
C PRO A 99 6.06 8.30 1.27
N PHE A 100 7.18 7.92 0.66
CA PHE A 100 8.35 7.41 1.33
C PHE A 100 9.18 8.56 1.89
N LYS A 101 9.23 8.67 3.22
CA LYS A 101 10.01 9.70 3.93
C LYS A 101 11.07 9.10 4.87
N GLY A 102 11.24 7.78 4.83
CA GLY A 102 12.22 7.07 5.65
C GLY A 102 11.84 5.61 5.83
N TRP A 103 12.78 4.83 6.34
CA TRP A 103 12.63 3.44 6.72
C TRP A 103 13.32 3.20 8.05
N SER A 104 12.88 2.16 8.75
CA SER A 104 13.58 1.64 9.92
C SER A 104 14.03 0.22 9.64
N MET A 105 15.18 -0.15 10.18
CA MET A 105 15.74 -1.48 10.04
C MET A 105 16.01 -2.06 11.42
N TYR A 106 15.75 -3.35 11.58
CA TYR A 106 16.17 -4.12 12.74
C TYR A 106 16.58 -5.51 12.29
N GLU A 107 17.14 -6.28 13.21
CA GLU A 107 17.75 -7.57 12.90
C GLU A 107 17.24 -8.61 13.87
N VAL A 108 17.07 -9.82 13.36
CA VAL A 108 16.62 -10.99 14.10
C VAL A 108 17.47 -12.18 13.70
N ASP A 109 17.85 -12.99 14.69
CA ASP A 109 18.43 -14.30 14.45
C ASP A 109 17.29 -15.30 14.26
N GLY A 110 17.40 -16.14 13.24
CA GLY A 110 16.39 -17.15 12.91
C GLY A 110 17.01 -18.49 12.60
N VAL A 111 16.23 -19.55 12.84
CA VAL A 111 16.58 -20.92 12.47
C VAL A 111 15.81 -21.28 11.21
N PHE A 112 16.55 -21.68 10.17
CA PHE A 112 16.00 -22.03 8.86
C PHE A 112 16.31 -23.47 8.50
N PHE A 113 15.52 -24.05 7.60
CA PHE A 113 15.76 -25.39 7.08
C PHE A 113 16.37 -25.32 5.68
N ASN A 114 17.42 -26.10 5.43
CA ASN A 114 17.94 -26.28 4.08
C ASN A 114 17.08 -27.30 3.30
N ARG A 115 17.37 -27.49 2.00
CA ARG A 115 16.64 -28.45 1.14
C ARG A 115 16.68 -29.90 1.63
N ARG A 116 17.59 -30.24 2.54
CA ARG A 116 17.73 -31.56 3.17
C ARG A 116 17.05 -31.63 4.54
N GLY A 117 16.30 -30.60 4.94
CA GLY A 117 15.63 -30.52 6.24
C GLY A 117 16.56 -30.29 7.43
N ARG A 118 17.85 -29.97 7.22
CA ARG A 118 18.75 -29.62 8.34
C ARG A 118 18.59 -28.16 8.72
N THR A 119 18.57 -27.90 10.01
CA THR A 119 18.55 -26.54 10.55
C THR A 119 19.89 -25.85 10.34
N TYR A 120 19.83 -24.54 10.15
CA TYR A 120 20.99 -23.64 10.20
C TYR A 120 20.54 -22.29 10.74
N ASP A 121 21.45 -21.62 11.44
CA ASP A 121 21.22 -20.27 11.93
C ASP A 121 21.52 -19.28 10.81
N GLU A 122 20.60 -18.36 10.55
CA GLU A 122 20.83 -17.23 9.65
C GLU A 122 20.33 -15.94 10.29
N ARG A 123 21.19 -14.91 10.27
CA ARG A 123 20.82 -13.57 10.68
C ARG A 123 20.01 -12.92 9.56
N VAL A 124 18.81 -12.48 9.88
CA VAL A 124 17.89 -11.81 8.97
C VAL A 124 17.79 -10.34 9.35
N GLN A 125 17.90 -9.47 8.36
CA GLN A 125 17.56 -8.07 8.50
C GLN A 125 16.12 -7.87 8.02
N VAL A 126 15.36 -7.10 8.77
CA VAL A 126 13.98 -6.77 8.44
C VAL A 126 13.88 -5.28 8.21
N VAL A 127 13.56 -4.92 6.97
CA VAL A 127 13.31 -3.53 6.58
C VAL A 127 11.82 -3.26 6.75
N ARG A 128 11.48 -2.34 7.64
CA ARG A 128 10.11 -1.87 7.87
C ARG A 128 9.85 -0.62 7.06
N LEU A 129 8.88 -0.71 6.16
CA LEU A 129 8.40 0.39 5.33
C LEU A 129 7.00 0.79 5.81
N MET A 130 6.85 2.06 6.17
CA MET A 130 5.56 2.62 6.59
C MET A 130 5.10 3.69 5.60
N PHE A 131 4.08 3.36 4.82
CA PHE A 131 3.48 4.30 3.89
C PHE A 131 2.33 5.04 4.57
N ARG A 132 2.46 6.35 4.72
CA ARG A 132 1.37 7.22 5.21
C ARG A 132 0.72 7.94 4.05
N PHE A 133 -0.58 7.73 3.87
CA PHE A 133 -1.35 8.43 2.86
C PHE A 133 -1.90 9.72 3.44
N LYS A 134 -1.43 10.86 2.93
CA LYS A 134 -2.04 12.16 3.23
C LYS A 134 -3.23 12.35 2.30
N SER A 135 -4.44 12.42 2.84
CA SER A 135 -5.61 12.82 2.05
C SER A 135 -5.68 14.34 1.99
N ARG A 136 -6.00 14.89 0.81
CA ARG A 136 -6.32 16.33 0.68
C ARG A 136 -7.47 16.74 1.60
N TYR A 137 -8.38 15.81 1.85
CA TYR A 137 -9.52 15.97 2.73
C TYR A 137 -9.15 15.86 4.22
N THR A 138 -7.97 15.35 4.59
CA THR A 138 -7.58 15.23 6.00
C THR A 138 -7.53 16.60 6.67
N ARG A 139 -6.96 17.62 5.99
CA ARG A 139 -6.88 18.97 6.57
C ARG A 139 -8.24 19.62 6.68
N GLN A 140 -9.07 19.48 5.64
CA GLN A 140 -10.41 20.06 5.61
C GLN A 140 -11.32 19.38 6.64
N ALA A 141 -11.37 18.05 6.67
CA ALA A 141 -12.14 17.30 7.66
C ALA A 141 -11.68 17.58 9.10
N LYS A 142 -10.38 17.79 9.37
CA LYS A 142 -9.91 18.22 10.69
C LYS A 142 -10.38 19.63 11.03
N ARG A 143 -10.33 20.57 10.09
CA ARG A 143 -10.79 21.95 10.28
C ARG A 143 -12.29 22.03 10.53
N ASP A 144 -13.06 21.26 9.78
CA ASP A 144 -14.52 21.33 9.76
C ASP A 144 -15.18 20.37 10.77
N GLY A 145 -14.38 19.67 11.60
CA GLY A 145 -14.87 18.72 12.61
C GLY A 145 -15.40 17.39 12.05
N TRP A 146 -15.11 17.08 10.78
CA TRP A 146 -15.58 15.89 10.06
C TRP A 146 -14.55 14.76 9.98
N TYR A 147 -13.50 14.80 10.82
CA TYR A 147 -12.42 13.81 10.77
C TYR A 147 -12.92 12.38 10.96
N ASP A 148 -13.86 12.15 11.87
CA ASP A 148 -14.44 10.84 12.13
C ASP A 148 -15.31 10.34 10.96
N ILE A 149 -15.96 11.26 10.24
CA ILE A 149 -16.76 10.93 9.05
C ILE A 149 -15.85 10.48 7.91
N LEU A 150 -14.80 11.26 7.64
CA LEU A 150 -13.76 10.89 6.68
C LEU A 150 -13.16 9.53 7.05
N ARG A 151 -12.94 9.28 8.34
CA ARG A 151 -12.47 7.99 8.82
C ARG A 151 -13.50 6.88 8.51
N SER A 152 -14.77 7.05 8.81
CA SER A 152 -15.78 6.03 8.52
C SER A 152 -15.87 5.71 7.02
N ILE A 153 -15.84 6.72 6.15
CA ILE A 153 -15.84 6.55 4.68
C ILE A 153 -14.63 5.73 4.21
N ILE A 154 -13.42 6.07 4.68
CA ILE A 154 -12.22 5.32 4.28
C ILE A 154 -12.29 3.89 4.85
N LEU A 155 -12.89 3.65 6.04
CA LEU A 155 -13.02 2.29 6.60
C LEU A 155 -13.95 1.44 5.76
N PHE A 156 -15.09 2.01 5.38
CA PHE A 156 -16.06 1.36 4.53
C PHE A 156 -15.48 1.01 3.15
N SER A 157 -14.69 1.91 2.55
CA SER A 157 -14.12 1.70 1.21
C SER A 157 -12.91 0.75 1.17
N MET A 158 -12.26 0.45 2.30
CA MET A 158 -11.02 -0.36 2.31
C MET A 158 -11.24 -1.85 1.95
N PRO A 159 -12.24 -2.57 2.47
CA PRO A 159 -12.51 -3.96 2.06
C PRO A 159 -12.76 -4.10 0.56
N HIS A 160 -13.40 -3.10 -0.05
CA HIS A 160 -13.72 -3.08 -1.48
C HIS A 160 -12.50 -2.81 -2.39
N ARG A 161 -11.34 -2.40 -1.83
CA ARG A 161 -10.09 -2.24 -2.59
C ARG A 161 -9.44 -3.56 -3.03
N GLY A 162 -9.79 -4.68 -2.40
CA GLY A 162 -9.27 -6.01 -2.79
C GLY A 162 -9.74 -6.48 -4.17
N LEU A 163 -10.76 -5.82 -4.73
CA LEU A 163 -11.29 -6.09 -6.05
C LEU A 163 -10.51 -5.28 -7.10
N LEU A 164 -9.33 -5.79 -7.44
CA LEU A 164 -8.52 -5.35 -8.57
C LEU A 164 -9.24 -5.62 -9.90
N SER A 165 -10.25 -4.82 -10.22
CA SER A 165 -10.78 -4.70 -11.59
C SER A 165 -11.78 -3.54 -11.64
N THR A 166 -11.38 -2.43 -12.26
CA THR A 166 -12.29 -1.43 -12.86
C THR A 166 -13.23 -0.55 -12.02
N GLU A 167 -13.53 -0.81 -10.75
CA GLU A 167 -14.58 -0.06 -10.05
C GLU A 167 -14.12 1.22 -9.32
N ARG A 168 -14.96 2.27 -9.36
CA ARG A 168 -14.86 3.41 -8.44
C ARG A 168 -15.31 2.90 -7.07
N ILE A 169 -14.36 2.77 -6.14
CA ILE A 169 -14.60 2.30 -4.76
C ILE A 169 -15.54 3.25 -3.97
N TRP A 170 -15.80 4.45 -4.51
CA TRP A 170 -16.68 5.45 -3.91
C TRP A 170 -17.59 6.06 -5.00
N ASP A 171 -18.44 5.22 -5.57
CA ASP A 171 -19.48 5.63 -6.53
C ASP A 171 -20.81 5.94 -5.83
N GLU A 172 -21.81 6.36 -6.59
CA GLU A 172 -23.14 6.71 -6.05
C GLU A 172 -23.83 5.52 -5.36
N ALA A 173 -23.61 4.29 -5.85
CA ALA A 173 -24.13 3.09 -5.21
C ALA A 173 -23.50 2.88 -3.82
N SER A 174 -22.17 2.98 -3.73
CA SER A 174 -21.42 2.87 -2.49
C SER A 174 -21.78 3.97 -1.50
N LYS A 175 -21.94 5.22 -1.98
CA LYS A 175 -22.42 6.36 -1.16
C LYS A 175 -23.80 6.07 -0.59
N LYS A 176 -24.74 5.59 -1.42
CA LYS A 176 -26.10 5.28 -0.99
C LYS A 176 -26.13 4.15 0.04
N GLN A 177 -25.36 3.09 -0.17
CA GLN A 177 -25.21 1.99 0.80
C GLN A 177 -24.62 2.49 2.12
N PHE A 178 -23.55 3.29 2.06
CA PHE A 178 -22.93 3.88 3.24
C PHE A 178 -23.92 4.75 4.02
N MET A 179 -24.70 5.57 3.35
CA MET A 179 -25.71 6.43 3.97
C MET A 179 -26.86 5.62 4.59
N ALA A 180 -27.26 4.52 3.97
CA ALA A 180 -28.26 3.60 4.52
C ALA A 180 -27.79 2.92 5.81
N MET A 181 -26.48 2.66 5.96
CA MET A 181 -25.89 2.12 7.18
C MET A 181 -25.77 3.15 8.32
N HIS A 182 -25.95 4.45 8.02
CA HIS A 182 -25.81 5.53 8.99
C HIS A 182 -27.07 6.43 9.04
N PRO A 183 -28.28 5.86 9.29
CA PRO A 183 -29.53 6.61 9.21
C PRO A 183 -29.59 7.76 10.23
N ASN A 184 -28.98 7.58 11.40
CA ASN A 184 -29.02 8.50 12.53
C ASN A 184 -27.98 9.63 12.46
N TRP A 185 -27.19 9.72 11.39
CA TRP A 185 -26.24 10.81 11.25
C TRP A 185 -26.93 12.17 11.07
N SER A 186 -26.33 13.20 11.68
CA SER A 186 -26.81 14.57 11.54
C SER A 186 -26.82 15.02 10.08
N ARG A 187 -27.67 16.00 9.76
CA ARG A 187 -27.75 16.57 8.40
C ARG A 187 -26.40 17.14 7.92
N GLN A 188 -25.61 17.71 8.84
CA GLN A 188 -24.26 18.18 8.54
C GLN A 188 -23.31 17.04 8.19
N ASN A 189 -23.38 15.92 8.92
CA ASN A 189 -22.52 14.77 8.64
C ASN A 189 -22.85 14.14 7.28
N LYS A 190 -24.13 14.08 6.95
CA LYS A 190 -24.65 13.61 5.66
C LYS A 190 -24.15 14.47 4.49
N LYS A 191 -24.12 15.80 4.63
CA LYS A 191 -23.58 16.71 3.60
C LYS A 191 -22.11 16.42 3.27
N PHE A 192 -21.27 16.08 4.25
CA PHE A 192 -19.86 15.78 3.97
C PHE A 192 -19.69 14.55 3.06
N VAL A 193 -20.55 13.55 3.20
CA VAL A 193 -20.55 12.34 2.35
C VAL A 193 -20.84 12.72 0.88
N GLU A 194 -21.75 13.67 0.67
CA GLU A 194 -22.10 14.18 -0.67
C GLU A 194 -20.95 14.97 -1.31
N TYR A 195 -20.21 15.76 -0.52
CA TYR A 195 -19.05 16.55 -1.00
C TYR A 195 -17.76 15.73 -1.20
N PHE A 196 -17.67 14.52 -0.65
CA PHE A 196 -16.47 13.69 -0.72
C PHE A 196 -16.38 12.95 -2.06
N GLU A 197 -15.47 13.40 -2.93
CA GLU A 197 -15.14 12.80 -4.25
C GLU A 197 -13.74 12.17 -4.35
#